data_AF-T2SV85-F1
#
_entry.id   AF-T2SV85-F1
#
_cell.length_a   1.000
_cell.length_b   1.000
_cell.length_c   1.000
_cell.angle_alpha   90.00
_cell.angle_beta   90.00
_cell.angle_gamma   90.00
#
_symmetry.space_group_name_H-M   'P 1'
#
loop_
_entity.id
_entity.type
_entity.pdbx_description
1 polymer ?
#
loop_
_entity_poly.entity_id
_entity_poly.type
_entity_poly.pdbx_seq_one_letter_code
_entity_poly.pdbx_strand_id
1 'polypeptide(L)'
;VNREPNENNPVLNRLIQAVKDMQKESEKGIKERAFKVIEDKEAFLKDLNAIKPMPLPKEIDTESFLNAFNGVKNKENFIKHLKSKPDKHRLAYLHLVEPTLKEPDITLIFKEQGKEVKKEHIKAFQGDPKTIYYFLVTQDNDSKLITGLRTSENYLKTEIDKADIIHSFIPQDS
;
A
#
# COMPACT_ATOMS: atom_id res chain seq x y z
N VAL A 1 -18.44 -38.58 28.49
CA VAL A 1 -17.53 -37.60 29.12
C VAL A 1 -17.55 -36.32 28.30
N ASN A 2 -18.43 -35.38 28.66
CA ASN A 2 -18.44 -34.03 28.10
C ASN A 2 -17.30 -33.27 28.75
N ARG A 3 -16.28 -32.88 27.98
CA ARG A 3 -15.20 -32.01 28.46
C ARG A 3 -15.60 -30.57 28.14
N GLU A 4 -16.09 -29.85 29.14
CA GLU A 4 -16.24 -28.40 29.05
C GLU A 4 -14.84 -27.76 28.92
N PRO A 5 -14.65 -26.78 28.02
CA PRO A 5 -13.40 -26.05 27.94
C PRO A 5 -13.20 -25.25 29.23
N ASN A 6 -12.11 -25.52 29.96
CA ASN A 6 -11.74 -24.73 31.13
C ASN A 6 -11.30 -23.33 30.68
N GLU A 7 -12.21 -22.36 30.80
CA GLU A 7 -12.02 -20.94 30.46
C GLU A 7 -10.95 -20.23 31.32
N ASN A 8 -10.46 -20.87 32.39
CA ASN A 8 -9.46 -20.31 33.31
C ASN A 8 -8.04 -20.83 33.07
N ASN A 9 -7.70 -21.38 31.91
CA ASN A 9 -6.33 -21.77 31.61
C ASN A 9 -5.45 -20.52 31.36
N PRO A 10 -4.48 -20.21 32.24
CA PRO A 10 -3.65 -19.01 32.11
C PRO A 10 -2.76 -19.03 30.86
N VAL A 11 -2.40 -20.21 30.35
CA VAL A 11 -1.62 -20.36 29.12
C VAL A 11 -2.48 -20.00 27.91
N LEU A 12 -3.72 -20.46 27.87
CA LEU A 12 -4.65 -20.13 26.79
C LEU A 12 -4.95 -18.63 26.77
N ASN A 13 -5.15 -18.01 27.93
CA ASN A 13 -5.37 -16.56 28.03
C ASN A 13 -4.13 -15.76 27.59
N ARG A 14 -2.92 -16.21 27.90
CA ARG A 14 -1.67 -15.59 27.40
C ARG A 14 -1.50 -15.73 25.90
N LEU A 15 -1.84 -16.89 25.31
CA LEU A 15 -1.78 -17.09 23.86
C LEU A 15 -2.82 -16.22 23.13
N ILE A 16 -4.04 -16.13 23.67
CA ILE A 16 -5.10 -15.27 23.11
C ILE A 16 -4.70 -13.79 23.20
N GLN A 17 -4.10 -13.35 24.31
CA GLN A 17 -3.60 -11.97 24.44
C GLN A 17 -2.42 -11.72 23.50
N ALA A 18 -1.47 -12.64 23.37
CA ALA A 18 -0.35 -12.50 22.43
C ALA A 18 -0.85 -12.38 20.98
N VAL A 19 -1.83 -13.20 20.57
CA VAL A 19 -2.44 -13.10 19.24
C VAL A 19 -3.20 -11.78 19.07
N LYS A 20 -3.95 -11.32 20.08
CA LYS A 20 -4.65 -10.02 20.04
C LYS A 20 -3.68 -8.84 19.99
N ASP A 21 -2.56 -8.92 20.70
CA ASP A 21 -1.54 -7.87 20.71
C ASP A 21 -0.75 -7.86 19.39
N MET A 22 -0.47 -9.02 18.80
CA MET A 22 0.10 -9.12 17.44
C MET A 22 -0.89 -8.60 16.38
N GLN A 23 -2.20 -8.87 16.53
CA GLN A 23 -3.23 -8.30 15.66
C GLN A 23 -3.32 -6.79 15.84
N LYS A 24 -3.30 -6.28 17.08
CA LYS A 24 -3.25 -4.84 17.37
C LYS A 24 -1.96 -4.19 16.89
N GLU A 25 -0.82 -4.87 16.92
CA GLU A 25 0.44 -4.36 16.37
C GLU A 25 0.38 -4.31 14.83
N SER A 26 -0.32 -5.26 14.21
CA SER A 26 -0.64 -5.21 12.78
C SER A 26 -1.64 -4.09 12.42
N GLU A 27 -2.55 -3.73 13.34
CA GLU A 27 -3.47 -2.59 13.21
C GLU A 27 -2.82 -1.23 13.57
N LYS A 28 -1.86 -1.21 14.50
CA LYS A 28 -1.08 -0.03 14.93
C LYS A 28 -0.03 0.42 13.90
N GLY A 29 0.08 -0.28 12.77
CA GLY A 29 1.12 -0.05 11.76
C GLY A 29 0.91 1.19 10.87
N ILE A 30 -0.25 1.84 10.90
CA ILE A 30 -0.47 3.11 10.21
C ILE A 30 -0.27 4.22 11.24
N LYS A 31 0.98 4.60 11.52
CA LYS A 31 1.22 5.92 12.11
C LYS A 31 0.62 6.94 11.15
N GLU A 32 -0.35 7.73 11.61
CA GLU A 32 -0.89 8.84 10.81
C GLU A 32 0.26 9.79 10.47
N ARG A 33 0.85 9.60 9.28
CA ARG A 33 1.90 10.45 8.76
C ARG A 33 1.24 11.74 8.31
N ALA A 34 1.77 12.88 8.75
CA ALA A 34 1.31 14.17 8.28
C ALA A 34 1.41 14.22 6.75
N PHE A 35 0.35 14.70 6.11
CA PHE A 35 0.30 14.94 4.68
C PHE A 35 -0.15 16.37 4.39
N LYS A 36 0.20 16.86 3.21
CA LYS A 36 -0.28 18.12 2.66
C LYS A 36 -1.25 17.83 1.52
N VAL A 37 -2.39 18.52 1.51
CA VAL A 37 -3.27 18.55 0.34
C VAL A 37 -2.65 19.47 -0.70
N ILE A 38 -2.47 18.98 -1.92
CA ILE A 38 -1.89 19.77 -3.01
C ILE A 38 -2.98 20.57 -3.72
N GLU A 39 -2.79 21.88 -3.78
CA GLU A 39 -3.65 22.81 -4.50
C GLU A 39 -3.07 23.16 -5.88
N ASP A 40 -1.76 23.39 -5.96
CA ASP A 40 -1.04 23.66 -7.20
C ASP A 40 -0.36 22.37 -7.71
N LYS A 41 -1.01 21.73 -8.68
CA LYS A 41 -0.47 20.51 -9.31
C LYS A 41 0.80 20.79 -10.10
N GLU A 42 0.92 21.92 -10.79
CA GLU A 42 2.09 22.21 -11.62
C GLU A 42 3.36 22.39 -10.77
N ALA A 43 3.26 23.10 -9.66
CA ALA A 43 4.34 23.21 -8.68
C ALA A 43 4.70 21.82 -8.13
N PHE A 44 3.70 21.06 -7.70
CA PHE A 44 3.91 19.73 -7.13
C PHE A 44 4.59 18.76 -8.09
N LEU A 45 4.27 18.81 -9.39
CA LEU A 45 4.90 17.97 -10.40
C LEU A 45 6.40 18.25 -10.57
N LYS A 46 6.86 19.47 -10.28
CA LYS A 46 8.30 19.83 -10.29
C LYS A 46 9.02 19.27 -9.07
N ASP A 47 8.31 19.15 -7.95
CA ASP A 47 8.84 18.69 -6.66
C ASP A 47 8.85 17.16 -6.52
N LEU A 48 8.38 16.40 -7.53
CA LEU A 48 8.48 14.94 -7.53
C LEU A 48 9.92 14.43 -7.36
N ASN A 49 10.91 15.21 -7.78
CA ASN A 49 12.32 14.89 -7.61
C ASN A 49 12.79 14.92 -6.13
N ALA A 50 12.01 15.53 -5.22
CA ALA A 50 12.30 15.55 -3.79
C ALA A 50 11.92 14.21 -3.10
N ILE A 51 11.25 13.30 -3.79
CA ILE A 51 10.92 11.97 -3.26
C ILE A 51 12.22 11.22 -2.98
N LYS A 52 12.39 10.78 -1.73
CA LYS A 52 13.50 9.90 -1.33
C LYS A 52 13.07 8.45 -1.55
N PRO A 53 13.62 7.74 -2.55
CA PRO A 53 13.18 6.38 -2.86
C PRO A 53 13.53 5.40 -1.74
N MET A 54 12.63 4.46 -1.47
CA MET A 54 12.87 3.37 -0.52
C MET A 54 13.77 2.31 -1.17
N PRO A 55 14.77 1.74 -0.47
CA PRO A 55 15.48 0.56 -0.96
C PRO A 55 14.51 -0.58 -1.29
N LEU A 56 14.79 -1.34 -2.35
CA LEU A 56 13.93 -2.47 -2.72
C LEU A 56 13.84 -3.47 -1.55
N PRO A 57 12.63 -3.77 -1.04
CA PRO A 57 12.46 -4.80 -0.04
C PRO A 57 12.80 -6.17 -0.63
N LYS A 58 13.04 -7.14 0.25
CA LYS A 58 13.27 -8.53 -0.17
C LYS A 58 12.03 -9.05 -0.91
N GLU A 59 12.24 -9.69 -2.06
CA GLU A 59 11.17 -10.37 -2.77
C GLU A 59 10.50 -11.43 -1.89
N ILE A 60 9.19 -11.58 -2.08
CA ILE A 60 8.37 -12.56 -1.39
C ILE A 60 7.59 -13.37 -2.41
N ASP A 61 7.30 -14.63 -2.08
CA ASP A 61 6.43 -15.46 -2.88
C ASP A 61 4.94 -15.18 -2.61
N THR A 62 4.09 -15.86 -3.38
CA THR A 62 2.63 -15.72 -3.27
C THR A 62 2.09 -16.17 -1.92
N GLU A 63 2.65 -17.24 -1.33
CA GLU A 63 2.19 -17.77 -0.05
C GLU A 63 2.52 -16.82 1.10
N SER A 64 3.74 -16.30 1.09
CA SER A 64 4.21 -15.25 1.99
C SER A 64 3.32 -14.02 1.91
N PHE A 65 2.95 -13.57 0.70
CA PHE A 65 2.03 -12.44 0.53
C PHE A 65 0.63 -12.72 1.07
N LEU A 66 0.08 -13.93 0.86
CA LEU A 66 -1.23 -14.30 1.38
C LEU A 66 -1.27 -14.28 2.91
N ASN A 67 -0.20 -14.79 3.53
CA ASN A 67 -0.05 -14.88 4.99
C ASN A 67 0.39 -13.55 5.63
N ALA A 68 0.99 -12.64 4.87
CA ALA A 68 1.43 -11.32 5.35
C ALA A 68 0.35 -10.24 5.15
N PHE A 69 0.50 -9.12 5.86
CA PHE A 69 -0.28 -7.88 5.66
C PHE A 69 -1.82 -8.01 5.72
N ASN A 70 -2.39 -8.01 6.93
CA ASN A 70 -3.84 -8.12 7.14
C ASN A 70 -4.68 -6.90 6.68
N GLY A 71 -4.04 -5.82 6.21
CA GLY A 71 -4.72 -4.61 5.74
C GLY A 71 -5.48 -4.77 4.41
N VAL A 72 -5.35 -5.91 3.72
CA VAL A 72 -6.01 -6.18 2.43
C VAL A 72 -6.95 -7.37 2.56
N LYS A 73 -8.21 -7.18 2.14
CA LYS A 73 -9.27 -8.19 2.28
C LYS A 73 -9.34 -9.19 1.13
N ASN A 74 -8.81 -8.85 -0.05
CA ASN A 74 -9.05 -9.60 -1.30
C ASN A 74 -7.77 -10.18 -1.92
N LYS A 75 -6.78 -10.58 -1.12
CA LYS A 75 -5.43 -10.96 -1.58
C LYS A 75 -5.44 -12.07 -2.64
N GLU A 76 -6.27 -13.10 -2.47
CA GLU A 76 -6.41 -14.21 -3.42
C GLU A 76 -6.94 -13.71 -4.77
N ASN A 77 -7.96 -12.85 -4.74
CA ASN A 77 -8.54 -12.27 -5.95
C ASN A 77 -7.55 -11.33 -6.64
N PHE A 78 -6.76 -10.59 -5.88
CA PHE A 78 -5.69 -9.75 -6.39
C PHE A 78 -4.63 -10.58 -7.11
N ILE A 79 -4.15 -11.67 -6.50
CA ILE A 79 -3.19 -12.59 -7.15
C ILE A 79 -3.78 -13.19 -8.44
N LYS A 80 -5.05 -13.61 -8.43
CA LYS A 80 -5.73 -14.09 -9.64
C LYS A 80 -5.76 -13.03 -10.75
N HIS A 81 -6.04 -11.77 -10.40
CA HIS A 81 -6.01 -10.65 -11.33
C HIS A 81 -4.60 -10.43 -11.92
N LEU A 82 -3.55 -10.46 -11.09
CA LEU A 82 -2.17 -10.30 -11.58
C LEU A 82 -1.78 -11.44 -12.54
N LYS A 83 -2.19 -12.68 -12.26
CA LYS A 83 -1.91 -13.86 -13.08
C LYS A 83 -2.66 -13.89 -14.41
N SER A 84 -3.83 -13.27 -14.51
CA SER A 84 -4.65 -13.30 -15.73
C SER A 84 -4.17 -12.33 -16.82
N LYS A 85 -3.21 -11.45 -16.50
CA LYS A 85 -2.62 -10.50 -17.45
C LYS A 85 -1.39 -11.10 -18.14
N PRO A 86 -1.10 -10.74 -19.40
CA PRO A 86 0.01 -11.30 -20.17
C PRO A 86 1.39 -10.91 -19.60
N ASP A 87 1.45 -9.89 -18.76
CA ASP A 87 2.67 -9.37 -18.15
C ASP A 87 3.07 -10.22 -16.92
N LYS A 88 3.96 -11.18 -17.16
CA LYS A 88 4.42 -12.18 -16.17
C LYS A 88 5.20 -11.59 -15.00
N HIS A 89 5.65 -10.33 -15.08
CA HIS A 89 6.47 -9.71 -14.04
C HIS A 89 5.65 -9.11 -12.90
N ARG A 90 4.32 -9.06 -13.01
CA ARG A 90 3.47 -8.43 -12.00
C ARG A 90 3.51 -9.10 -10.63
N LEU A 91 3.72 -10.43 -10.59
CA LEU A 91 3.88 -11.15 -9.33
C LEU A 91 5.22 -10.85 -8.64
N ALA A 92 6.24 -10.45 -9.39
CA ALA A 92 7.53 -10.08 -8.80
C ALA A 92 7.37 -8.87 -7.88
N TYR A 93 6.33 -8.03 -8.06
CA TYR A 93 6.11 -6.82 -7.28
C TYR A 93 5.25 -6.99 -6.02
N LEU A 94 4.89 -8.22 -5.63
CA LEU A 94 4.09 -8.44 -4.41
C LEU A 94 4.74 -7.84 -3.16
N HIS A 95 6.07 -7.89 -3.06
CA HIS A 95 6.84 -7.31 -1.96
C HIS A 95 6.76 -5.78 -1.88
N LEU A 96 6.31 -5.10 -2.94
CA LEU A 96 6.17 -3.64 -2.99
C LEU A 96 4.82 -3.15 -2.48
N VAL A 97 3.81 -4.04 -2.42
CA VAL A 97 2.43 -3.67 -2.08
C VAL A 97 2.31 -3.15 -0.65
N GLU A 98 2.81 -3.90 0.33
CA GLU A 98 2.71 -3.52 1.75
C GLU A 98 3.43 -2.19 2.06
N PRO A 99 4.71 -1.98 1.65
CA PRO A 99 5.37 -0.70 1.88
C PRO A 99 4.64 0.48 1.23
N THR A 100 4.06 0.27 0.04
CA THR A 100 3.32 1.32 -0.68
C THR A 100 2.03 1.73 0.04
N LEU A 101 1.34 0.77 0.67
CA LEU A 101 0.12 1.05 1.42
C LEU A 101 0.38 1.60 2.82
N LYS A 102 1.44 1.15 3.49
CA LYS A 102 1.79 1.62 4.84
C LYS A 102 2.38 3.03 4.83
N GLU A 103 3.28 3.29 3.90
CA GLU A 103 4.04 4.54 3.85
C GLU A 103 4.08 5.09 2.42
N PRO A 104 2.92 5.46 1.83
CA PRO A 104 2.91 6.10 0.51
C PRO A 104 3.68 7.42 0.55
N ASP A 105 4.28 7.77 -0.58
CA ASP A 105 4.82 9.12 -0.82
C ASP A 105 3.70 10.04 -1.31
N ILE A 106 2.74 9.47 -2.07
CA ILE A 106 1.59 10.18 -2.62
C ILE A 106 0.36 9.27 -2.53
N THR A 107 -0.77 9.84 -2.14
CA THR A 107 -2.08 9.22 -2.32
C THR A 107 -2.94 10.10 -3.21
N LEU A 108 -3.41 9.54 -4.32
CA LEU A 108 -4.37 10.17 -5.23
C LEU A 108 -5.77 9.67 -4.90
N ILE A 109 -6.72 10.58 -4.80
CA ILE A 109 -8.12 10.25 -4.52
C ILE A 109 -8.94 10.73 -5.70
N PHE A 110 -9.79 9.83 -6.20
CA PHE A 110 -10.67 10.09 -7.32
C PHE A 110 -12.12 10.01 -6.86
N LYS A 111 -12.92 10.93 -7.35
CA LYS A 111 -14.32 11.12 -6.96
C LYS A 111 -15.23 11.00 -8.17
N GLU A 112 -16.38 10.40 -7.95
CA GLU A 112 -17.51 10.42 -8.89
C GLU A 112 -18.72 10.99 -8.16
N GLN A 113 -19.34 12.02 -8.72
CA GLN A 113 -20.49 12.71 -8.09
C GLN A 113 -20.20 13.15 -6.64
N GLY A 114 -18.96 13.56 -6.36
CA GLY A 114 -18.52 14.01 -5.03
C GLY A 114 -18.18 12.91 -4.03
N LYS A 115 -18.35 11.63 -4.39
CA LYS A 115 -18.01 10.48 -3.54
C LYS A 115 -16.68 9.88 -3.96
N GLU A 116 -15.84 9.50 -3.00
CA GLU A 116 -14.59 8.77 -3.29
C GLU A 116 -14.91 7.40 -3.90
N VAL A 117 -14.33 7.12 -5.06
CA VAL A 117 -14.55 5.86 -5.80
C VAL A 117 -13.29 5.00 -5.91
N LYS A 118 -12.10 5.62 -5.95
CA LYS A 118 -10.84 4.90 -5.92
C LYS A 118 -9.74 5.75 -5.28
N LYS A 119 -8.75 5.06 -4.72
CA LYS A 119 -7.48 5.64 -4.27
C LYS A 119 -6.32 4.97 -4.97
N GLU A 120 -5.29 5.74 -5.26
CA GLU A 120 -4.03 5.23 -5.78
C GLU A 120 -2.91 5.65 -4.83
N HIS A 121 -2.24 4.66 -4.25
CA HIS A 121 -1.09 4.86 -3.38
C HIS A 121 0.16 4.67 -4.20
N ILE A 122 1.05 5.66 -4.16
CA ILE A 122 2.30 5.66 -4.89
C ILE A 122 3.46 5.73 -3.92
N LYS A 123 4.45 4.87 -4.18
CA LYS A 123 5.74 4.89 -3.49
C LYS A 123 6.89 4.76 -4.47
N ALA A 124 7.95 5.51 -4.24
CA ALA A 124 9.19 5.40 -4.99
C ALA A 124 10.12 4.36 -4.37
N PHE A 125 10.74 3.54 -5.23
CA PHE A 125 11.70 2.53 -4.88
C PHE A 125 13.01 2.73 -5.65
N GLN A 126 14.13 2.47 -4.98
CA GLN A 126 15.46 2.53 -5.56
C GLN A 126 15.73 1.22 -6.29
N GLY A 127 15.78 1.26 -7.62
CA GLY A 127 16.18 0.16 -8.47
C GLY A 127 17.70 0.00 -8.56
N ASP A 128 18.21 -0.11 -9.78
CA ASP A 128 19.65 -0.01 -10.05
C ASP A 128 20.19 1.34 -9.56
N PRO A 129 21.52 1.53 -9.39
CA PRO A 129 22.10 2.67 -8.66
C PRO A 129 21.71 4.08 -9.12
N LYS A 130 21.07 4.22 -10.29
CA LYS A 130 20.60 5.49 -10.85
C LYS A 130 19.11 5.50 -11.22
N THR A 131 18.38 4.43 -10.97
CA THR A 131 17.00 4.28 -11.47
C THR A 131 16.00 4.28 -10.33
N ILE A 132 15.03 5.19 -10.39
CA ILE A 132 13.89 5.24 -9.48
C ILE A 132 12.69 4.58 -10.16
N TYR A 133 11.98 3.73 -9.43
CA TYR A 133 10.74 3.11 -9.86
C TYR A 133 9.59 3.60 -9.00
N TYR A 134 8.48 3.96 -9.63
CA TYR A 134 7.25 4.24 -8.90
C TYR A 134 6.40 2.98 -8.91
N PHE A 135 5.95 2.53 -7.75
CA PHE A 135 4.95 1.49 -7.66
C PHE A 135 3.62 2.12 -7.26
N LEU A 136 2.59 1.82 -8.04
CA LEU A 136 1.23 2.31 -7.84
C LEU A 136 0.34 1.15 -7.45
N VAL A 137 -0.37 1.32 -6.33
CA VAL A 137 -1.38 0.38 -5.83
C VAL A 137 -2.75 1.06 -5.84
N THR A 138 -3.68 0.54 -6.62
CA THR A 138 -5.05 1.05 -6.67
C THR A 138 -5.93 0.28 -5.69
N GLN A 139 -6.66 1.01 -4.85
CA GLN A 139 -7.66 0.49 -3.92
C GLN A 139 -9.06 0.99 -4.26
N ASP A 140 -10.02 0.07 -4.17
CA ASP A 140 -11.46 0.32 -4.12
C ASP A 140 -11.90 0.17 -2.65
N ASN A 141 -12.64 1.17 -2.14
CA ASN A 141 -13.14 1.19 -0.75
C ASN A 141 -12.06 0.83 0.30
N ASP A 142 -10.87 1.44 0.17
CA ASP A 142 -9.71 1.38 1.09
C ASP A 142 -9.10 -0.01 1.40
N SER A 143 -9.73 -1.09 0.95
CA SER A 143 -9.38 -2.45 1.41
C SER A 143 -9.33 -3.49 0.30
N LYS A 144 -9.83 -3.14 -0.89
CA LYS A 144 -9.85 -4.03 -2.05
C LYS A 144 -8.81 -3.57 -3.06
N LEU A 145 -7.74 -4.36 -3.20
CA LEU A 145 -6.73 -4.14 -4.24
C LEU A 145 -7.33 -4.38 -5.64
N ILE A 146 -7.17 -3.41 -6.53
CA ILE A 146 -7.54 -3.52 -7.95
C ILE A 146 -6.32 -3.88 -8.78
N THR A 147 -5.24 -3.09 -8.66
CA THR A 147 -4.00 -3.28 -9.43
C THR A 147 -2.78 -2.88 -8.60
N GLY A 148 -1.65 -3.50 -8.90
CA GLY A 148 -0.33 -3.13 -8.41
C GLY A 148 0.61 -3.12 -9.61
N LEU A 149 1.18 -1.96 -9.94
CA LEU A 149 1.96 -1.80 -11.16
C LEU A 149 3.19 -0.91 -10.94
N ARG A 150 4.33 -1.35 -11.48
CA ARG A 150 5.50 -0.51 -11.64
C ARG A 150 5.26 0.44 -12.80
N THR A 151 5.53 1.72 -12.60
CA THR A 151 5.23 2.78 -13.56
C THR A 151 6.36 3.77 -13.75
N SER A 152 6.24 4.57 -14.81
CA SER A 152 7.17 5.67 -15.14
C SER A 152 6.70 6.98 -14.52
N GLU A 153 7.63 7.94 -14.40
CA GLU A 153 7.31 9.29 -13.95
C GLU A 153 6.25 9.97 -14.84
N ASN A 154 6.30 9.77 -16.16
CA ASN A 154 5.32 10.36 -17.09
C ASN A 154 3.91 9.81 -16.86
N TYR A 155 3.79 8.52 -16.57
CA TYR A 155 2.49 7.93 -16.21
C TYR A 155 2.00 8.47 -14.87
N LEU A 156 2.89 8.58 -13.88
CA LEU A 156 2.56 9.18 -12.59
C LEU A 156 2.06 10.64 -12.73
N LYS A 157 2.73 11.46 -13.54
CA LYS A 157 2.31 12.83 -13.85
C LYS A 157 0.90 12.87 -14.42
N THR A 158 0.61 11.95 -15.34
CA THR A 158 -0.72 11.81 -15.94
C THR A 158 -1.79 11.45 -14.91
N GLU A 159 -1.50 10.54 -13.98
CA GLU A 159 -2.48 10.17 -12.94
C GLU A 159 -2.66 11.27 -11.88
N ILE A 160 -1.58 11.99 -11.52
CA ILE A 160 -1.65 13.17 -10.64
C ILE A 160 -2.55 14.25 -11.25
N ASP A 161 -2.42 14.51 -12.54
CA ASP A 161 -3.23 15.51 -13.24
C ASP A 161 -4.72 15.17 -13.19
N LYS A 162 -5.07 13.89 -13.29
CA LYS A 162 -6.45 13.40 -13.22
C LYS A 162 -7.05 13.36 -11.81
N ALA A 163 -6.22 13.34 -10.76
CA ALA A 163 -6.69 13.15 -9.39
C ALA A 163 -7.53 14.34 -8.90
N ASP A 164 -8.62 14.08 -8.18
CA ASP A 164 -9.44 15.13 -7.58
C ASP A 164 -8.78 15.71 -6.33
N ILE A 165 -8.16 14.87 -5.53
CA ILE A 165 -7.39 15.26 -4.35
C ILE A 165 -6.06 14.51 -4.36
N ILE A 166 -5.01 15.22 -3.96
CA ILE A 166 -3.66 14.66 -3.83
C ILE A 166 -3.22 14.89 -2.39
N HIS A 167 -2.95 13.82 -1.67
CA HIS A 167 -2.25 13.85 -0.39
C HIS A 167 -0.77 13.57 -0.65
N SER A 168 0.08 14.56 -0.40
CA SER A 168 1.53 14.38 -0.47
C SER A 168 2.10 14.17 0.93
N PHE A 169 2.91 13.12 1.06
CA PHE A 169 3.69 12.83 2.27
C PHE A 169 5.17 13.21 2.09
N ILE A 170 5.52 13.80 0.94
CA ILE A 170 6.87 14.24 0.62
C ILE A 170 7.19 15.43 1.55
N PRO A 171 8.30 15.36 2.32
CA PRO A 171 8.73 16.50 3.13
C PRO A 171 8.89 17.73 2.22
N GLN A 172 8.18 18.79 2.53
CA GLN A 172 8.36 20.09 1.89
C GLN A 172 9.29 20.88 2.80
N ASP A 173 10.40 21.39 2.26
CA ASP A 173 11.22 22.36 2.99
C ASP A 173 10.31 23.57 3.28
N SER A 174 10.04 23.82 4.57
CA SER A 174 9.13 24.89 5.03
C SER A 174 9.86 26.22 5.14
#